data_AF-E4YX77-F1
#
_entry.id   AF-E4YX77-F1
#
_cell.length_a   1.000
_cell.length_b   1.000
_cell.length_c   1.000
_cell.angle_alpha   90.00
_cell.angle_beta   90.00
_cell.angle_gamma   90.00
#
_symmetry.space_group_name_H-M   'P 1'
#
loop_
_entity.id
_entity.type
_entity.pdbx_description
1 polymer ?
#
loop_
_entity_poly.entity_id
_entity_poly.type
_entity_poly.pdbx_seq_one_letter_code
_entity_poly.pdbx_strand_id
1 'polypeptide(L)'
;MKTKIDTLDEAKELIALMKLDHQNIWIEFDLPSFYSQIVTNLLLVRLSNWDPLEETEDALEIVKFWGSILEEHYSEILWKAWLPPVRVAILKWDARFPVQMLHFISVWKNEIPEAIWSNVILQLILPKISNTVSNWNPYTDPVRVDTWITPWIPILGRSNMSLMITQIRQMLKSSLAEWEAGDNSAFIMIEPWKDVWSGAEWDQFVMQAVVPKLALYLKNLSIPTDSVSKKTLEPIQNWVNHVPIGATNKMLIDFFFPNMLAIVRGWVRSPTV
;
A
#
# COMPACT_ATOMS: atom_id res chain seq x y z
N MET A 1 -4.35 24.87 -48.21
CA MET A 1 -4.88 24.24 -46.98
C MET A 1 -3.97 23.06 -46.69
N LYS A 2 -3.10 23.12 -45.66
CA LYS A 2 -2.22 22.01 -45.31
C LYS A 2 -3.11 20.79 -45.01
N THR A 3 -2.98 19.73 -45.80
CA THR A 3 -3.82 18.52 -45.75
C THR A 3 -3.46 17.55 -44.63
N LYS A 4 -2.41 17.86 -43.84
CA LYS A 4 -1.91 16.99 -42.78
C LYS A 4 -1.52 17.84 -41.58
N ILE A 5 -2.09 17.51 -40.42
CA ILE A 5 -1.71 18.07 -39.13
C ILE A 5 -0.70 17.08 -38.55
N ASP A 6 0.57 17.46 -38.49
CA ASP A 6 1.66 16.56 -38.14
C ASP A 6 2.16 16.79 -36.69
N THR A 7 1.78 17.90 -36.06
CA THR A 7 2.21 18.24 -34.69
C THR A 7 1.05 18.66 -33.80
N LEU A 8 1.22 18.48 -32.49
CA LEU A 8 0.24 18.91 -31.50
C LEU A 8 0.06 20.43 -31.53
N ASP A 9 1.14 21.21 -31.72
CA ASP A 9 1.04 22.67 -31.74
C ASP A 9 0.33 23.21 -32.99
N GLU A 10 0.52 22.60 -34.17
CA GLU A 10 -0.29 22.91 -35.35
C GLU A 10 -1.78 22.62 -35.11
N ALA A 11 -2.10 21.53 -34.40
CA ALA A 11 -3.48 21.23 -34.02
C ALA A 11 -4.04 22.30 -33.07
N LYS A 12 -3.24 22.79 -32.10
CA LYS A 12 -3.65 23.86 -31.17
C LYS A 12 -4.00 25.15 -31.91
N GLU A 13 -3.12 25.60 -32.81
CA GLU A 13 -3.31 26.83 -33.58
C GLU A 13 -4.56 26.78 -34.46
N LEU A 14 -4.77 25.65 -35.15
CA LEU A 14 -5.94 25.48 -36.01
C LEU A 14 -7.26 25.50 -35.22
N ILE A 15 -7.30 24.83 -34.07
CA ILE A 15 -8.50 24.82 -33.22
C ILE A 15 -8.76 26.20 -32.60
N ALA A 16 -7.72 26.92 -32.19
CA ALA A 16 -7.84 28.28 -31.67
C ALA A 16 -8.44 29.22 -32.73
N LEU A 17 -7.96 29.16 -33.98
CA LEU A 17 -8.49 29.93 -35.09
C LEU A 17 -9.96 29.61 -35.38
N MET A 18 -10.34 28.33 -35.43
CA MET A 18 -11.73 27.95 -35.72
C MET A 18 -12.71 28.29 -34.59
N LYS A 19 -12.29 28.21 -33.32
CA LYS A 19 -13.15 28.63 -32.19
C LYS A 19 -13.37 30.13 -32.15
N LEU A 20 -12.40 30.94 -32.59
CA LEU A 20 -12.51 32.40 -32.65
C LEU A 20 -13.34 32.88 -33.85
N ASP A 21 -13.10 32.32 -35.04
CA ASP A 21 -13.67 32.86 -36.27
C ASP A 21 -14.98 32.19 -36.69
N HIS A 22 -15.22 30.93 -36.30
CA HIS A 22 -16.29 30.11 -36.89
C HIS A 22 -16.93 29.08 -35.94
N GLN A 23 -17.48 29.55 -34.81
CA GLN A 23 -18.10 28.67 -33.80
C GLN A 23 -19.29 27.83 -34.33
N ASN A 24 -20.04 28.32 -35.32
CA ASN A 24 -21.13 27.54 -35.92
C ASN A 24 -20.63 26.36 -36.76
N ILE A 25 -19.52 26.54 -37.48
CA ILE A 25 -18.90 25.49 -38.32
C ILE A 25 -18.31 24.37 -37.44
N TRP A 26 -17.82 24.73 -36.26
CA TRP A 26 -17.28 23.79 -35.27
C TRP A 26 -18.27 22.67 -34.94
N ILE A 27 -19.55 23.01 -34.75
CA ILE A 27 -20.60 22.05 -34.40
C ILE A 27 -21.21 21.42 -35.66
N GLU A 28 -21.46 22.21 -36.70
CA GLU A 28 -22.18 21.78 -37.90
C GLU A 28 -21.46 20.70 -38.72
N PHE A 29 -20.12 20.65 -38.66
CA PHE A 29 -19.29 19.71 -39.43
C PHE A 29 -18.67 18.58 -38.61
N ASP A 30 -19.10 18.37 -37.36
CA ASP A 30 -18.54 17.34 -36.46
C ASP A 30 -16.99 17.41 -36.34
N LEU A 31 -16.46 18.63 -36.33
CA LEU A 31 -15.02 18.87 -36.20
C LEU A 31 -14.45 18.31 -34.88
N PRO A 32 -15.14 18.35 -33.72
CA PRO A 32 -14.65 17.73 -32.48
C PRO A 32 -14.26 16.26 -32.65
N SER A 33 -15.08 15.47 -33.35
CA SER A 33 -14.83 14.05 -33.63
C SER A 33 -13.62 13.87 -34.56
N PHE A 34 -13.49 14.71 -35.59
CA PHE A 34 -12.33 14.69 -36.48
C PHE A 34 -11.03 15.02 -35.74
N TYR A 35 -11.02 16.11 -34.97
CA TYR A 35 -9.84 16.55 -34.21
C TYR A 35 -9.50 15.58 -33.09
N SER A 36 -10.47 14.93 -32.45
CA SER A 36 -10.20 13.94 -31.41
C SER A 36 -9.42 12.75 -31.94
N GLN A 37 -9.69 12.28 -33.16
CA GLN A 37 -8.92 11.21 -33.79
C GLN A 37 -7.49 11.63 -34.10
N ILE A 38 -7.29 12.83 -34.63
CA ILE A 38 -5.94 13.38 -34.91
C ILE A 38 -5.16 13.54 -33.61
N VAL A 39 -5.74 14.19 -32.61
CA VAL A 39 -5.12 14.41 -31.30
C VAL A 39 -4.81 13.08 -30.61
N THR A 40 -5.70 12.09 -30.69
CA THR A 40 -5.44 10.74 -30.16
C THR A 40 -4.18 10.15 -30.78
N ASN A 41 -4.04 10.20 -32.10
CA ASN A 41 -2.88 9.65 -32.80
C ASN A 41 -1.58 10.40 -32.47
N LEU A 42 -1.64 11.74 -32.39
CA LEU A 42 -0.49 12.56 -32.03
C LEU A 42 -0.06 12.35 -30.58
N LEU A 43 -1.02 12.25 -29.65
CA LEU A 43 -0.75 11.92 -28.25
C LEU A 43 -0.20 10.51 -28.09
N LEU A 44 -0.72 9.53 -28.85
CA LEU A 44 -0.18 8.17 -28.88
C LEU A 44 1.32 8.16 -29.21
N VAL A 45 1.74 8.94 -30.22
CA VAL A 45 3.15 9.08 -30.59
C VAL A 45 3.94 9.79 -29.49
N ARG A 46 3.43 10.91 -28.96
CA ARG A 46 4.10 11.69 -27.91
C ARG A 46 4.28 10.91 -26.60
N LEU A 47 3.30 10.10 -26.23
CA LEU A 47 3.28 9.33 -24.99
C LEU A 47 3.91 7.93 -25.13
N SER A 48 4.33 7.54 -26.33
CA SER A 48 4.89 6.20 -26.58
C SER A 48 6.16 5.88 -25.77
N ASN A 49 7.00 6.89 -25.52
CA ASN A 49 8.23 6.79 -24.75
C ASN A 49 8.13 7.38 -23.34
N TRP A 50 6.95 7.87 -22.96
CA TRP A 50 6.73 8.46 -21.65
C TRP A 50 6.64 7.36 -20.60
N ASP A 51 7.42 7.47 -19.51
CA ASP A 51 7.26 6.64 -18.32
C ASP A 51 6.51 7.44 -17.23
N PRO A 52 5.21 7.13 -16.99
CA PRO A 52 4.39 7.84 -16.01
C PRO A 52 4.92 7.80 -14.57
N LEU A 53 5.73 6.80 -14.20
CA LEU A 53 6.22 6.65 -12.83
C LEU A 53 7.58 7.31 -12.60
N GLU A 54 8.33 7.60 -13.65
CA GLU A 54 9.58 8.36 -13.59
C GLU A 54 9.35 9.84 -13.89
N GLU A 55 8.51 10.16 -14.88
CA GLU A 55 8.23 11.51 -15.38
C GLU A 55 6.75 11.86 -15.20
N THR A 56 6.24 11.78 -13.97
CA THR A 56 4.80 11.93 -13.67
C THR A 56 4.18 13.19 -14.25
N GLU A 57 4.89 14.32 -14.24
CA GLU A 57 4.36 15.63 -14.63
C GLU A 57 4.51 15.96 -16.13
N ASP A 58 5.38 15.27 -16.88
CA ASP A 58 5.76 15.66 -18.27
C ASP A 58 4.54 15.72 -19.22
N ALA A 59 3.64 14.75 -19.12
CA ALA A 59 2.44 14.68 -19.96
C ALA A 59 1.24 15.46 -19.39
N LEU A 60 1.36 16.03 -18.18
CA LEU A 60 0.22 16.53 -17.44
C LEU A 60 -0.42 17.75 -18.14
N GLU A 61 0.38 18.76 -18.46
CA GLU A 61 -0.11 19.99 -19.08
C GLU A 61 -0.73 19.74 -20.44
N ILE A 62 -0.09 18.89 -21.25
CA ILE A 62 -0.56 18.60 -22.61
C ILE A 62 -1.88 17.81 -22.58
N VAL A 63 -2.02 16.85 -21.68
CA VAL A 63 -3.26 16.06 -21.54
C VAL A 63 -4.39 16.92 -21.00
N LYS A 64 -4.14 17.75 -19.97
CA LYS A 64 -5.13 18.71 -19.45
C LYS A 64 -5.62 19.67 -20.52
N PHE A 65 -4.69 20.22 -21.31
CA PHE A 65 -5.01 21.14 -22.39
C PHE A 65 -5.96 20.49 -23.42
N TRP A 66 -5.70 19.25 -23.82
CA TRP A 66 -6.58 18.57 -24.77
C TRP A 66 -7.92 18.17 -24.15
N GLY A 67 -7.95 17.88 -22.85
CA GLY A 67 -9.18 17.62 -22.12
C GLY A 67 -10.11 18.82 -22.04
N SER A 68 -9.59 20.03 -21.88
CA SER A 68 -10.41 21.25 -21.86
C SER A 68 -10.91 21.67 -23.25
N ILE A 69 -10.21 21.28 -24.31
CA ILE A 69 -10.62 21.61 -25.68
C ILE A 69 -11.63 20.61 -26.24
N LEU A 70 -11.45 19.33 -25.94
CA LEU A 70 -12.21 18.20 -26.49
C LEU A 70 -12.93 17.43 -25.35
N GLU A 71 -13.68 18.15 -24.52
CA GLU A 71 -14.33 17.61 -23.31
C GLU A 71 -15.16 16.36 -23.60
N GLU A 72 -15.98 16.39 -24.66
CA GLU A 72 -16.87 15.29 -25.05
C GLU A 72 -16.12 14.00 -25.47
N HIS A 73 -14.89 14.14 -25.99
CA HIS A 73 -14.07 13.02 -26.46
C HIS A 73 -12.90 12.70 -25.52
N TYR A 74 -12.77 13.44 -24.40
CA TYR A 74 -11.61 13.33 -23.52
C TYR A 74 -11.41 11.90 -22.98
N SER A 75 -12.50 11.24 -22.59
CA SER A 75 -12.45 9.86 -22.11
C SER A 75 -11.92 8.88 -23.16
N GLU A 76 -12.33 9.05 -24.43
CA GLU A 76 -11.86 8.19 -25.52
C GLU A 76 -10.39 8.42 -25.84
N ILE A 77 -9.95 9.68 -25.85
CA ILE A 77 -8.55 10.08 -26.06
C ILE A 77 -7.69 9.44 -24.96
N LEU A 78 -8.08 9.59 -23.70
CA LEU A 78 -7.35 9.01 -22.56
C LEU A 78 -7.29 7.49 -22.64
N TRP A 79 -8.39 6.83 -22.99
CA TRP A 79 -8.43 5.37 -23.11
C TRP A 79 -7.48 4.85 -24.18
N LYS A 80 -7.36 5.56 -25.31
CA LYS A 80 -6.53 5.17 -26.45
C LYS A 80 -5.08 5.59 -26.30
N ALA A 81 -4.79 6.80 -25.81
CA ALA A 81 -3.45 7.37 -25.80
C ALA A 81 -2.75 7.34 -24.44
N TRP A 82 -3.46 7.64 -23.35
CA TRP A 82 -2.88 7.77 -22.01
C TRP A 82 -2.85 6.44 -21.24
N LEU A 83 -3.91 5.64 -21.33
CA LEU A 83 -4.02 4.38 -20.58
C LEU A 83 -2.98 3.32 -21.00
N PRO A 84 -2.58 3.18 -22.29
CA PRO A 84 -1.56 2.20 -22.66
C PRO A 84 -0.19 2.38 -21.96
N PRO A 85 0.48 3.55 -21.97
CA PRO A 85 1.75 3.72 -21.26
C PRO A 85 1.59 3.55 -19.75
N VAL A 86 0.48 4.04 -19.16
CA VAL A 86 0.16 3.84 -17.74
C VAL A 86 0.02 2.36 -17.40
N ARG A 87 -0.66 1.58 -18.24
CA ARG A 87 -0.77 0.13 -18.05
C ARG A 87 0.60 -0.54 -18.10
N VAL A 88 1.46 -0.16 -19.04
CA VAL A 88 2.83 -0.71 -19.14
C VAL A 88 3.64 -0.38 -17.89
N ALA A 89 3.56 0.85 -17.39
CA ALA A 89 4.26 1.27 -16.18
C ALA A 89 3.74 0.55 -14.93
N ILE A 90 2.41 0.43 -14.77
CA ILE A 90 1.81 -0.37 -13.69
C ILE A 90 2.25 -1.83 -13.79
N LEU A 91 2.36 -2.41 -14.99
CA LEU A 91 2.84 -3.78 -15.19
C LEU A 91 4.31 -3.98 -14.80
N LYS A 92 5.16 -2.97 -14.99
CA LYS A 92 6.59 -3.02 -14.58
C LYS A 92 6.82 -2.72 -13.10
N TRP A 93 6.01 -1.84 -12.51
CA TRP A 93 6.12 -1.39 -11.12
C TRP A 93 6.13 -2.54 -10.11
N ASP A 94 6.98 -2.51 -9.09
CA ASP A 94 6.88 -3.47 -7.97
C ASP A 94 6.02 -2.89 -6.85
N ALA A 95 4.94 -3.60 -6.50
CA ALA A 95 4.00 -3.18 -5.46
C ALA A 95 4.64 -3.05 -4.07
N ARG A 96 5.81 -3.67 -3.84
CA ARG A 96 6.60 -3.50 -2.61
C ARG A 96 7.20 -2.09 -2.46
N PHE A 97 7.26 -1.31 -3.53
CA PHE A 97 7.80 0.06 -3.55
C PHE A 97 6.73 1.05 -4.03
N PRO A 98 5.78 1.44 -3.16
CA PRO A 98 4.59 2.17 -3.59
C PRO A 98 4.82 3.65 -3.90
N VAL A 99 5.94 4.25 -3.47
CA VAL A 99 6.16 5.71 -3.47
C VAL A 99 5.87 6.37 -4.82
N GLN A 100 6.46 5.87 -5.90
CA GLN A 100 6.27 6.43 -7.25
C GLN A 100 4.82 6.32 -7.72
N MET A 101 4.17 5.20 -7.46
CA MET A 101 2.77 5.00 -7.83
C MET A 101 1.83 5.90 -7.02
N LEU A 102 2.11 6.09 -5.72
CA LEU A 102 1.34 6.99 -4.86
C LEU A 102 1.48 8.45 -5.32
N HIS A 103 2.70 8.86 -5.70
CA HIS A 103 2.94 10.18 -6.29
C HIS A 103 2.15 10.35 -7.59
N PHE A 104 2.23 9.38 -8.51
CA PHE A 104 1.45 9.36 -9.74
C PHE A 104 -0.06 9.50 -9.50
N ILE A 105 -0.61 8.73 -8.55
CA ILE A 105 -2.02 8.83 -8.14
C ILE A 105 -2.35 10.24 -7.65
N SER A 106 -1.49 10.84 -6.82
CA SER A 106 -1.75 12.16 -6.23
C SER A 106 -1.82 13.28 -7.28
N VAL A 107 -1.02 13.17 -8.34
CA VAL A 107 -0.98 14.14 -9.44
C VAL A 107 -2.13 13.94 -10.42
N TRP A 108 -2.42 12.70 -10.81
CA TRP A 108 -3.33 12.41 -11.93
C TRP A 108 -4.77 12.14 -11.53
N LYS A 109 -5.06 11.78 -10.27
CA LYS A 109 -6.41 11.35 -9.85
C LYS A 109 -7.50 12.38 -10.17
N ASN A 110 -7.20 13.67 -10.03
CA ASN A 110 -8.19 14.74 -10.26
C ASN A 110 -8.30 15.19 -11.72
N GLU A 111 -7.38 14.73 -12.58
CA GLU A 111 -7.27 15.17 -13.98
C GLU A 111 -7.92 14.18 -14.95
N ILE A 112 -8.26 12.99 -14.45
CA ILE A 112 -8.76 11.86 -15.23
C ILE A 112 -10.22 11.60 -14.84
N PRO A 113 -11.11 11.32 -15.80
CA PRO A 113 -12.49 10.94 -15.51
C PRO A 113 -12.58 9.74 -14.57
N GLU A 114 -13.53 9.78 -13.63
CA GLU A 114 -13.70 8.77 -12.58
C GLU A 114 -13.84 7.35 -13.14
N ALA A 115 -14.49 7.18 -14.29
CA ALA A 115 -14.66 5.88 -14.94
C ALA A 115 -13.32 5.25 -15.35
N ILE A 116 -12.40 6.04 -15.92
CA ILE A 116 -11.06 5.57 -16.31
C ILE A 116 -10.23 5.31 -15.06
N TRP A 117 -10.31 6.20 -14.09
CA TRP A 117 -9.60 6.02 -12.82
C TRP A 117 -10.03 4.75 -12.09
N SER A 118 -11.34 4.49 -12.05
CA SER A 118 -11.91 3.27 -11.48
C SER A 118 -11.40 2.02 -12.21
N ASN A 119 -11.27 2.07 -13.54
CA ASN A 119 -10.66 0.98 -14.31
C ASN A 119 -9.19 0.75 -13.90
N VAL A 120 -8.38 1.80 -13.82
CA VAL A 120 -6.97 1.71 -13.41
C VAL A 120 -6.84 1.08 -12.02
N ILE A 121 -7.64 1.54 -11.07
CA ILE A 121 -7.62 1.02 -9.70
C ILE A 121 -8.07 -0.44 -9.65
N LEU A 122 -9.25 -0.77 -10.18
CA LEU A 122 -9.87 -2.08 -10.00
C LEU A 122 -9.25 -3.16 -10.87
N GLN A 123 -8.79 -2.83 -12.08
CA GLN A 123 -8.30 -3.81 -13.05
C GLN A 123 -6.78 -3.91 -13.11
N LEU A 124 -6.03 -2.87 -12.68
CA LEU A 124 -4.58 -2.86 -12.80
C LEU A 124 -3.89 -2.86 -11.43
N ILE A 125 -4.19 -1.89 -10.57
CA ILE A 125 -3.50 -1.71 -9.29
C ILE A 125 -3.93 -2.76 -8.27
N LEU A 126 -5.23 -2.92 -8.03
CA LEU A 126 -5.76 -3.84 -7.03
C LEU A 126 -5.36 -5.31 -7.30
N PRO A 127 -5.48 -5.85 -8.54
CA PRO A 127 -5.06 -7.22 -8.82
C PRO A 127 -3.56 -7.41 -8.64
N LYS A 128 -2.77 -6.39 -8.97
CA LYS A 128 -1.32 -6.43 -8.81
C LYS A 128 -0.90 -6.49 -7.35
N ILE A 129 -1.46 -5.64 -6.49
CA ILE A 129 -1.21 -5.67 -5.04
C ILE A 129 -1.66 -7.02 -4.47
N SER A 130 -2.85 -7.50 -4.85
CA SER A 130 -3.38 -8.79 -4.40
C SER A 130 -2.46 -9.96 -4.78
N ASN A 131 -1.94 -9.95 -6.01
CA ASN A 131 -0.96 -10.96 -6.43
C ASN A 131 0.36 -10.85 -5.66
N THR A 132 0.85 -9.64 -5.39
CA THR A 132 2.07 -9.47 -4.58
C THR A 132 1.86 -9.96 -3.14
N VAL A 133 0.69 -9.70 -2.54
CA VAL A 133 0.32 -10.23 -1.21
C VAL A 133 0.26 -11.76 -1.22
N SER A 134 -0.33 -12.35 -2.25
CA SER A 134 -0.45 -13.80 -2.38
C SER A 134 0.91 -14.51 -2.50
N ASN A 135 1.90 -13.83 -3.08
CA ASN A 135 3.27 -14.35 -3.25
C ASN A 135 4.23 -13.88 -2.16
N TRP A 136 3.77 -13.06 -1.21
CA TRP A 136 4.60 -12.55 -0.13
C TRP A 136 4.82 -13.61 0.94
N ASN A 137 6.07 -13.71 1.42
CA ASN A 137 6.48 -14.63 2.45
C ASN A 137 7.21 -13.88 3.59
N PRO A 138 6.69 -13.95 4.83
CA PRO A 138 7.26 -13.25 5.98
C PRO A 138 8.71 -13.65 6.32
N TYR A 139 9.18 -14.83 5.88
CA TYR A 139 10.52 -15.33 6.20
C TYR A 139 11.59 -14.93 5.18
N THR A 140 11.20 -14.69 3.93
CA THR A 140 12.16 -14.50 2.81
C THR A 140 12.10 -13.12 2.19
N ASP A 141 10.95 -12.44 2.27
CA ASP A 141 10.83 -11.12 1.67
C ASP A 141 11.61 -10.08 2.49
N PRO A 142 12.47 -9.26 1.84
CA PRO A 142 13.30 -8.28 2.53
C PRO A 142 12.52 -7.02 2.95
N VAL A 143 11.35 -6.79 2.34
CA VAL A 143 10.52 -5.60 2.60
C VAL A 143 9.36 -5.96 3.51
N ARG A 144 9.22 -5.19 4.61
CA ARG A 144 8.16 -5.38 5.60
C ARG A 144 6.78 -5.12 4.98
N VAL A 145 5.82 -6.00 5.23
CA VAL A 145 4.52 -5.98 4.53
C VAL A 145 3.68 -4.73 4.80
N ASP A 146 3.75 -4.21 6.02
CA ASP A 146 3.04 -3.00 6.42
C ASP A 146 3.51 -1.76 5.65
N THR A 147 4.81 -1.65 5.31
CA THR A 147 5.36 -0.43 4.68
C THR A 147 4.83 -0.22 3.27
N TRP A 148 4.40 -1.29 2.60
CA TRP A 148 3.86 -1.20 1.25
C TRP A 148 2.37 -1.51 1.13
N ILE A 149 1.72 -2.08 2.16
CA ILE A 149 0.24 -2.27 2.18
C ILE A 149 -0.49 -1.12 2.83
N THR A 150 -0.01 -0.62 3.98
CA THR A 150 -0.72 0.42 4.73
C THR A 150 -0.97 1.72 3.93
N PRO A 151 -0.07 2.18 3.03
CA PRO A 151 -0.34 3.38 2.24
C PRO A 151 -1.54 3.24 1.30
N TRP A 152 -1.93 2.02 0.92
CA TRP A 152 -3.07 1.76 0.04
C TRP A 152 -4.42 1.79 0.72
N ILE A 153 -4.47 1.57 2.03
CA ILE A 153 -5.71 1.54 2.81
C ILE A 153 -6.52 2.85 2.67
N PRO A 154 -5.94 4.06 2.81
CA PRO A 154 -6.70 5.29 2.62
C PRO A 154 -7.14 5.54 1.17
N ILE A 155 -6.48 4.93 0.18
CA ILE A 155 -6.78 5.14 -1.25
C ILE A 155 -7.84 4.16 -1.76
N LEU A 156 -7.67 2.87 -1.45
CA LEU A 156 -8.52 1.79 -1.92
C LEU A 156 -9.70 1.51 -0.97
N GLY A 157 -9.59 1.96 0.27
CA GLY A 157 -10.57 1.69 1.32
C GLY A 157 -10.41 0.29 1.93
N ARG A 158 -10.90 0.14 3.18
CA ARG A 158 -10.82 -1.14 3.91
C ARG A 158 -11.62 -2.26 3.27
N SER A 159 -12.73 -1.96 2.59
CA SER A 159 -13.59 -2.98 1.94
C SER A 159 -12.85 -3.71 0.82
N ASN A 160 -12.23 -2.97 -0.10
CA ASN A 160 -11.47 -3.53 -1.22
C ASN A 160 -10.20 -4.26 -0.76
N MET A 161 -9.63 -3.85 0.38
CA MET A 161 -8.43 -4.47 0.95
C MET A 161 -8.72 -5.62 1.93
N SER A 162 -9.98 -5.87 2.27
CA SER A 162 -10.38 -6.79 3.35
C SER A 162 -9.81 -8.20 3.20
N LEU A 163 -9.88 -8.77 1.99
CA LEU A 163 -9.37 -10.10 1.69
C LEU A 163 -7.85 -10.18 1.88
N MET A 164 -7.12 -9.20 1.33
CA MET A 164 -5.66 -9.12 1.45
C MET A 164 -5.21 -8.93 2.90
N ILE A 165 -5.87 -8.03 3.65
CA ILE A 165 -5.59 -7.82 5.07
C ILE A 165 -5.82 -9.11 5.87
N THR A 166 -6.87 -9.86 5.53
CA THR A 166 -7.15 -11.17 6.16
C THR A 166 -6.07 -12.20 5.83
N GLN A 167 -5.63 -12.27 4.58
CA GLN A 167 -4.54 -13.15 4.14
C GLN A 167 -3.23 -12.82 4.86
N ILE A 168 -2.86 -11.54 4.93
CA ILE A 168 -1.65 -11.10 5.64
C ILE A 168 -1.73 -11.45 7.11
N ARG A 169 -2.88 -11.25 7.77
CA ARG A 169 -3.08 -11.65 9.17
C ARG A 169 -2.88 -13.16 9.37
N GLN A 170 -3.40 -13.99 8.47
CA GLN A 170 -3.21 -15.44 8.53
C GLN A 170 -1.73 -15.84 8.35
N MET A 171 -1.04 -15.21 7.41
CA MET A 171 0.39 -15.43 7.15
C MET A 171 1.27 -14.96 8.31
N LEU A 172 0.96 -13.81 8.92
CA LEU A 172 1.63 -13.35 10.13
C LEU A 172 1.39 -14.33 11.28
N LYS A 173 0.16 -14.81 11.47
CA LYS A 173 -0.15 -15.79 12.51
C LYS A 173 0.62 -17.09 12.32
N SER A 174 0.70 -17.61 11.10
CA SER A 174 1.47 -18.83 10.80
C SER A 174 2.97 -18.61 10.98
N SER A 175 3.49 -17.42 10.66
CA SER A 175 4.90 -17.09 10.87
C SER A 175 5.32 -17.10 12.34
N LEU A 176 4.37 -16.89 13.25
CA LEU A 176 4.61 -16.92 14.69
C LEU A 176 4.53 -18.31 15.31
N ALA A 177 4.24 -19.35 14.51
CA ALA A 177 4.17 -20.71 15.02
C ALA A 177 5.50 -21.15 15.65
N GLU A 178 6.63 -20.80 15.02
CA GLU A 178 7.99 -21.12 15.47
C GLU A 178 8.66 -19.97 16.21
N TRP A 179 8.03 -18.79 16.27
CA TRP A 179 8.55 -17.64 16.98
C TRP A 179 8.68 -17.88 18.49
N GLU A 180 9.71 -17.28 19.07
CA GLU A 180 9.99 -17.22 20.50
C GLU A 180 9.93 -15.78 21.00
N ALA A 181 9.34 -15.57 22.18
CA ALA A 181 9.14 -14.23 22.73
C ALA A 181 10.42 -13.38 22.84
N GLY A 182 11.57 -14.01 23.03
CA GLY A 182 12.86 -13.31 23.11
C GLY A 182 13.25 -12.55 21.84
N ASP A 183 12.66 -12.88 20.69
CA ASP A 183 12.89 -12.19 19.43
C ASP A 183 11.96 -10.99 19.25
N ASN A 184 12.55 -9.79 19.23
CA ASN A 184 11.83 -8.53 19.06
C ASN A 184 11.34 -8.27 17.62
N SER A 185 11.82 -9.03 16.63
CA SER A 185 11.46 -8.85 15.22
C SER A 185 9.94 -8.94 14.99
N ALA A 186 9.28 -9.88 15.69
CA ALA A 186 7.84 -10.09 15.59
C ALA A 186 7.04 -8.87 16.04
N PHE A 187 7.46 -8.21 17.14
CA PHE A 187 6.78 -7.01 17.63
C PHE A 187 6.80 -5.91 16.57
N ILE A 188 7.98 -5.63 16.02
CA ILE A 188 8.19 -4.62 14.97
C ILE A 188 7.35 -4.92 13.71
N MET A 189 7.16 -6.20 13.39
CA MET A 189 6.39 -6.63 12.23
C MET A 189 4.87 -6.54 12.44
N ILE A 190 4.39 -6.79 13.67
CA ILE A 190 2.96 -6.92 13.98
C ILE A 190 2.36 -5.60 14.48
N GLU A 191 3.11 -4.81 15.26
CA GLU A 191 2.62 -3.57 15.87
C GLU A 191 1.90 -2.62 14.90
N PRO A 192 2.39 -2.39 13.65
CA PRO A 192 1.70 -1.53 12.67
C PRO A 192 0.27 -1.99 12.32
N TRP A 193 -0.05 -3.27 12.53
CA TRP A 193 -1.37 -3.82 12.21
C TRP A 193 -2.44 -3.52 13.27
N LYS A 194 -2.05 -2.99 14.43
CA LYS A 194 -2.98 -2.61 15.51
C LYS A 194 -3.99 -1.56 15.06
N ASP A 195 -3.57 -0.59 14.27
CA ASP A 195 -4.44 0.48 13.77
C ASP A 195 -5.22 0.07 12.51
N VAL A 196 -4.77 -1.00 11.85
CA VAL A 196 -5.38 -1.55 10.63
C VAL A 196 -6.54 -2.49 10.97
N TRP A 197 -6.32 -3.43 11.88
CA TRP A 197 -7.33 -4.39 12.31
C TRP A 197 -8.36 -3.74 13.26
N SER A 198 -9.53 -4.35 13.37
CA SER A 198 -10.44 -4.00 14.46
C SER A 198 -9.88 -4.48 15.80
N GLY A 199 -10.29 -3.84 16.91
CA GLY A 199 -9.87 -4.26 18.26
C GLY A 199 -10.15 -5.73 18.55
N ALA A 200 -11.31 -6.24 18.10
CA ALA A 200 -11.66 -7.66 18.26
C ALA A 200 -10.72 -8.60 17.48
N GLU A 201 -10.35 -8.24 16.26
CA GLU A 201 -9.42 -9.01 15.44
C GLU A 201 -8.00 -8.99 16.02
N TRP A 202 -7.57 -7.82 16.51
CA TRP A 202 -6.28 -7.66 17.20
C TRP A 202 -6.21 -8.53 18.46
N ASP A 203 -7.22 -8.43 19.33
CA ASP A 203 -7.28 -9.20 20.57
C ASP A 203 -7.29 -10.70 20.27
N GLN A 204 -8.09 -11.15 19.30
CA GLN A 204 -8.12 -12.55 18.89
C GLN A 204 -6.76 -13.02 18.38
N PHE A 205 -6.09 -12.22 17.55
CA PHE A 205 -4.77 -12.54 17.02
C PHE A 205 -3.73 -12.68 18.14
N VAL A 206 -3.64 -11.68 19.00
CA VAL A 206 -2.65 -11.63 20.11
C VAL A 206 -2.90 -12.77 21.10
N MET A 207 -4.16 -13.02 21.46
CA MET A 207 -4.53 -14.11 22.37
C MET A 207 -4.16 -15.50 21.84
N GLN A 208 -4.21 -15.69 20.52
CA GLN A 208 -3.94 -16.99 19.90
C GLN A 208 -2.47 -17.19 19.54
N ALA A 209 -1.79 -16.16 19.04
CA ALA A 209 -0.45 -16.28 18.47
C ALA A 209 0.67 -15.84 19.43
N VAL A 210 0.41 -14.83 20.27
CA VAL A 210 1.44 -14.15 21.05
C VAL A 210 1.39 -14.55 22.53
N VAL A 211 0.21 -14.47 23.15
CA VAL A 211 0.02 -14.73 24.60
C VAL A 211 0.56 -16.09 25.05
N PRO A 212 0.33 -17.21 24.34
CA PRO A 212 0.87 -18.50 24.76
C PRO A 212 2.41 -18.53 24.81
N LYS A 213 3.07 -17.80 23.89
CA LYS A 213 4.52 -17.70 23.80
C LYS A 213 5.09 -16.80 24.89
N LEU A 214 4.44 -15.67 25.18
CA LEU A 214 4.79 -14.80 26.31
C LEU A 214 4.64 -15.52 27.65
N ALA A 215 3.55 -16.29 27.84
CA ALA A 215 3.33 -17.09 29.03
C ALA A 215 4.43 -18.14 29.23
N LEU A 216 4.82 -18.84 28.16
CA LEU A 216 5.93 -19.80 28.19
C LEU A 216 7.26 -19.14 28.52
N TYR A 217 7.54 -17.98 27.92
CA TYR A 217 8.74 -17.19 28.22
C TYR A 217 8.80 -16.76 29.68
N LEU A 218 7.69 -16.26 30.23
CA LEU A 218 7.56 -15.88 31.64
C LEU A 218 7.77 -17.07 32.59
N LYS A 219 7.20 -18.23 32.25
CA LYS A 219 7.35 -19.47 33.02
C LYS A 219 8.80 -19.95 33.06
N ASN A 220 9.53 -19.82 31.95
CA ASN A 220 10.90 -20.29 31.80
C ASN A 220 11.94 -19.18 32.03
N LEU A 221 11.50 -18.01 32.48
CA LEU A 221 12.37 -16.85 32.69
C LEU A 221 13.47 -17.24 33.68
N SER A 222 14.72 -17.09 33.25
CA SER A 222 15.88 -17.24 34.13
C SER A 222 16.48 -15.86 34.35
N ILE A 223 16.54 -15.43 35.60
CA ILE A 223 17.18 -14.17 36.00
C ILE A 223 18.51 -14.52 36.66
N PRO A 224 19.66 -14.23 36.03
CA PRO A 224 20.96 -14.41 36.65
C PRO A 224 21.08 -13.49 37.89
N THR A 225 21.63 -14.02 38.97
CA THR A 225 21.90 -13.29 40.23
C THR A 225 22.85 -12.11 40.02
N ASP A 226 23.73 -12.20 39.03
CA ASP A 226 24.91 -11.33 38.93
C ASP A 226 24.71 -10.19 37.92
N SER A 227 23.67 -10.29 37.08
CA SER A 227 23.35 -9.27 36.07
C SER A 227 21.88 -9.35 35.64
N VAL A 228 20.99 -8.67 36.37
CA VAL A 228 19.62 -8.43 35.89
C VAL A 228 19.69 -7.49 34.70
N SER A 229 19.74 -8.06 33.50
CA SER A 229 19.77 -7.27 32.28
C SER A 229 18.34 -6.78 31.96
N LYS A 230 18.18 -5.48 31.65
CA LYS A 230 16.88 -4.94 31.18
C LYS A 230 16.34 -5.70 29.96
N LYS A 231 17.23 -6.30 29.16
CA LYS A 231 16.91 -7.12 27.98
C LYS A 231 16.08 -8.36 28.31
N THR A 232 16.17 -8.89 29.53
CA THR A 232 15.44 -10.11 29.94
C THR A 232 13.92 -9.88 30.05
N LEU A 233 13.48 -8.62 30.24
CA LEU A 233 12.06 -8.27 30.33
C LEU A 233 11.56 -7.45 29.14
N GLU A 234 12.45 -7.01 28.27
CA GLU A 234 12.16 -6.20 27.09
C GLU A 234 11.07 -6.82 26.19
N PRO A 235 11.08 -8.14 25.89
CA PRO A 235 9.97 -8.79 25.20
C PRO A 235 8.59 -8.53 25.80
N ILE A 236 8.46 -8.67 27.12
CA ILE A 236 7.18 -8.52 27.80
C ILE A 236 6.77 -7.04 27.82
N GLN A 237 7.73 -6.13 27.98
CA GLN A 237 7.49 -4.68 27.97
C GLN A 237 6.91 -4.21 26.63
N ASN A 238 7.42 -4.72 25.51
CA ASN A 238 6.92 -4.36 24.19
C ASN A 238 5.47 -4.80 24.01
N TRP A 239 5.10 -5.99 24.51
CA TRP A 239 3.76 -6.53 24.36
C TRP A 239 2.74 -6.09 25.42
N VAL A 240 3.16 -5.53 26.56
CA VAL A 240 2.27 -5.29 27.72
C VAL A 240 1.09 -4.37 27.39
N ASN A 241 1.30 -3.38 26.52
CA ASN A 241 0.28 -2.41 26.08
C ASN A 241 -0.51 -2.88 24.84
N HIS A 242 -0.24 -4.11 24.39
CA HIS A 242 -0.78 -4.71 23.17
C HIS A 242 -1.60 -5.97 23.45
N VAL A 243 -1.51 -6.51 24.67
CA VAL A 243 -2.26 -7.66 25.14
C VAL A 243 -3.44 -7.18 26.00
N PRO A 244 -4.63 -7.81 25.90
CA PRO A 244 -5.75 -7.51 26.80
C PRO A 244 -5.34 -7.62 28.27
N ILE A 245 -5.70 -6.64 29.08
CA ILE A 245 -5.28 -6.54 30.50
C ILE A 245 -5.59 -7.81 31.31
N GLY A 246 -6.73 -8.45 31.04
CA GLY A 246 -7.11 -9.71 31.69
C GLY A 246 -6.14 -10.85 31.40
N ALA A 247 -5.62 -10.93 30.17
CA ALA A 247 -4.62 -11.92 29.79
C ALA A 247 -3.26 -11.60 30.40
N THR A 248 -2.86 -10.32 30.44
CA THR A 248 -1.65 -9.87 31.14
C THR A 248 -1.68 -10.25 32.61
N ASN A 249 -2.77 -9.94 33.31
CA ASN A 249 -2.95 -10.29 34.73
C ASN A 249 -2.86 -11.80 34.95
N LYS A 250 -3.53 -12.58 34.11
CA LYS A 250 -3.47 -14.03 34.18
C LYS A 250 -2.05 -14.57 33.96
N MET A 251 -1.33 -14.04 32.96
CA MET A 251 0.06 -14.43 32.71
C MET A 251 0.97 -14.14 33.90
N LEU A 252 0.78 -13.00 34.57
CA LEU A 252 1.57 -12.63 35.74
C LEU A 252 1.29 -13.56 36.92
N ILE A 253 0.01 -13.84 37.21
CA ILE A 253 -0.41 -14.69 38.33
C ILE A 253 -0.01 -16.14 38.12
N ASP A 254 -0.25 -16.68 36.91
CA ASP A 254 -0.11 -18.12 36.66
C ASP A 254 1.33 -18.53 36.32
N PHE A 255 2.13 -17.64 35.73
CA PHE A 255 3.47 -18.00 35.21
C PHE A 255 4.60 -17.15 35.80
N PHE A 256 4.47 -15.82 35.81
CA PHE A 256 5.55 -14.94 36.28
C PHE A 256 5.82 -15.05 37.77
N PHE A 257 4.82 -14.74 38.62
CA PHE A 257 5.02 -14.69 40.07
C PHE A 257 5.44 -16.04 40.66
N PRO A 258 4.87 -17.19 40.25
CA PRO A 258 5.32 -18.50 40.74
C PRO A 258 6.79 -18.78 40.40
N ASN A 259 7.21 -18.48 39.17
CA ASN A 259 8.59 -18.67 38.73
C ASN A 259 9.54 -17.73 39.50
N MET A 260 9.19 -16.44 39.62
CA MET A 260 9.96 -15.47 40.40
C MET A 260 10.10 -15.87 41.86
N LEU A 261 9.03 -16.36 42.49
CA LEU A 261 9.08 -16.88 43.86
C LEU A 261 10.03 -18.08 43.98
N ALA A 262 10.06 -18.97 42.99
CA ALA A 262 10.98 -20.10 42.97
C ALA A 262 12.44 -19.64 42.85
N ILE A 263 12.72 -18.69 41.95
CA ILE A 263 14.05 -18.09 41.77
C ILE A 263 14.53 -17.43 43.06
N VAL A 264 13.72 -16.56 43.66
CA VAL A 264 14.06 -15.85 44.90
C VAL A 264 14.25 -16.83 46.07
N ARG A 265 13.41 -17.87 46.18
CA ARG A 265 13.61 -18.95 47.18
C ARG A 265 14.93 -19.69 46.96
N GLY A 266 15.33 -19.91 45.71
CA GLY A 266 16.64 -20.44 45.35
C GLY A 266 17.75 -19.57 45.91
N TRP A 267 17.72 -18.27 45.63
CA TRP A 267 18.72 -17.31 46.13
C TRP A 267 18.80 -17.27 47.65
N VAL A 268 17.65 -17.29 48.35
CA VAL A 268 17.63 -17.29 49.82
C VAL A 268 18.19 -18.60 50.40
N ARG A 269 17.99 -19.74 49.72
CA ARG A 269 18.48 -21.06 50.16
C ARG A 269 19.92 -21.35 49.77
N SER A 270 20.43 -20.65 48.77
CA SER A 270 21.81 -20.66 48.31
C SER A 270 22.50 -19.41 48.86
N PRO A 271 22.87 -19.36 50.16
CA PRO A 271 23.72 -18.27 50.63
C PRO A 271 24.98 -18.33 49.77
N THR A 272 25.27 -17.26 49.05
CA THR A 272 26.58 -17.08 48.44
C THR A 272 27.65 -17.30 49.51
N VAL A 273 28.49 -18.31 49.28
CA VAL A 273 29.90 -18.32 49.68
C VAL A 273 30.64 -17.35 48.77
#